data_AF-A0A1Y2T491-F1
#
_entry.id   AF-A0A1Y2T491-F1
#
_cell.length_a   1.000
_cell.length_b   1.000
_cell.length_c   1.000
_cell.angle_alpha   90.00
_cell.angle_beta   90.00
_cell.angle_gamma   90.00
#
_symmetry.space_group_name_H-M   'P 1'
#
loop_
_entity.id
_entity.type
_entity.pdbx_description
1 polymer ?
#
loop_
_entity_poly.entity_id
_entity_poly.type
_entity_poly.pdbx_seq_one_letter_code
_entity_poly.pdbx_strand_id
1 'polypeptide(L)'
;MIEMTLRIPAVTQWTIDAIQVGDEVYDSKSNTRMGQIVDAWWEPAVVVREMPDGIVPHESDTHFDLYVTVRGPARVSPNGVTMSGIEVKVGRSNQYKGAFWAATGTTVAFDLNPPER
;
A
#
# COMPACT_ATOMS: atom_id res chain seq x y z
N MET A 1 -14.55 11.28 2.80
CA MET A 1 -13.25 10.72 2.37
C MET A 1 -13.32 9.21 2.56
N ILE A 2 -12.43 8.45 1.96
CA ILE A 2 -12.29 7.01 2.24
C ILE A 2 -10.86 6.73 2.70
N GLU A 3 -10.66 5.55 3.27
CA GLU A 3 -9.35 4.98 3.58
C GLU A 3 -9.11 3.75 2.71
N MET A 4 -7.95 3.70 2.07
CA MET A 4 -7.52 2.59 1.20
C MET A 4 -6.23 2.01 1.75
N THR A 5 -6.23 0.72 2.08
CA THR A 5 -5.02 0.03 2.56
C THR A 5 -4.30 -0.63 1.40
N LEU A 6 -3.03 -0.31 1.26
CA LEU A 6 -2.10 -0.85 0.28
C LEU A 6 -1.14 -1.82 0.97
N ARG A 7 -0.97 -3.03 0.43
CA ARG A 7 0.15 -3.92 0.75
C ARG A 7 1.27 -3.71 -0.26
N ILE A 8 2.45 -3.38 0.25
CA ILE A 8 3.70 -3.24 -0.50
C ILE A 8 4.58 -4.43 -0.08
N PRO A 9 4.69 -5.46 -0.93
CA PRO A 9 5.29 -6.72 -0.51
C PRO A 9 6.81 -6.68 -0.49
N ALA A 10 7.41 -7.45 0.41
CA ALA A 10 8.85 -7.74 0.48
C ALA A 10 9.75 -6.49 0.33
N VAL A 11 9.50 -5.47 1.16
CA VAL A 11 10.35 -4.27 1.24
C VAL A 11 11.41 -4.41 2.33
N THR A 12 12.53 -3.71 2.20
CA THR A 12 13.56 -3.65 3.26
C THR A 12 13.16 -2.68 4.37
N GLN A 13 13.83 -2.77 5.51
CA GLN A 13 13.66 -1.83 6.62
C GLN A 13 13.83 -0.37 6.17
N TRP A 14 14.78 -0.08 5.28
CA TRP A 14 15.02 1.29 4.79
C TRP A 14 13.81 1.88 4.05
N THR A 15 13.03 1.04 3.37
CA THR A 15 11.79 1.47 2.71
C THR A 15 10.70 1.75 3.74
N ILE A 16 10.58 0.92 4.79
CA ILE A 16 9.67 1.18 5.91
C ILE A 16 10.01 2.52 6.54
N ASP A 17 11.29 2.76 6.83
CA ASP A 17 11.76 3.99 7.46
C ASP A 17 11.51 5.23 6.58
N ALA A 18 11.46 5.05 5.25
CA ALA A 18 11.19 6.14 4.30
C ALA A 18 9.70 6.46 4.11
N ILE A 19 8.78 5.55 4.48
CA ILE A 19 7.33 5.71 4.28
C ILE A 19 6.68 5.97 5.63
N GLN A 20 6.22 7.19 5.86
CA GLN A 20 5.76 7.63 7.17
C GLN A 20 4.30 8.07 7.17
N VAL A 21 3.64 7.93 8.33
CA VAL A 21 2.33 8.54 8.56
C VAL A 21 2.46 10.06 8.38
N GLY A 22 1.52 10.64 7.64
CA GLY A 22 1.55 12.04 7.24
C GLY A 22 2.10 12.28 5.82
N ASP A 23 2.72 11.29 5.18
CA ASP A 23 3.21 11.42 3.81
C ASP A 23 2.06 11.64 2.82
N GLU A 24 2.31 12.55 1.87
CA GLU A 24 1.45 12.76 0.72
C GLU A 24 1.69 11.65 -0.31
N VAL A 25 0.61 11.01 -0.76
CA VAL A 25 0.65 9.89 -1.70
C VAL A 25 0.11 10.33 -3.06
N TYR A 26 0.86 9.98 -4.10
CA TYR A 26 0.51 10.24 -5.49
C TYR A 26 0.52 8.94 -6.29
N ASP A 27 -0.35 8.85 -7.29
CA ASP A 27 -0.16 7.86 -8.36
C ASP A 27 1.09 8.23 -9.16
N SER A 28 1.99 7.29 -9.34
CA SER A 28 3.29 7.54 -9.98
C SER A 28 3.17 7.86 -11.46
N LYS A 29 2.14 7.32 -12.14
CA LYS A 29 1.97 7.44 -13.59
C LYS A 29 1.34 8.78 -13.97
N SER A 30 0.27 9.18 -13.29
CA SER A 30 -0.46 10.41 -13.60
C SER A 30 -0.03 11.60 -12.73
N ASN A 31 0.80 11.37 -11.70
CA ASN A 31 1.17 12.37 -10.70
C ASN A 31 -0.04 12.96 -9.96
N THR A 32 -1.16 12.22 -9.91
CA THR A 32 -2.38 12.66 -9.26
C THR A 32 -2.28 12.40 -7.76
N ARG A 33 -2.60 13.42 -6.94
CA ARG A 33 -2.66 13.28 -5.49
C ARG A 33 -3.78 12.34 -5.08
N MET A 34 -3.44 11.25 -4.41
CA MET A 34 -4.39 10.24 -3.93
C MET A 34 -4.91 10.58 -2.53
N GLY A 35 -4.05 11.11 -1.67
CA GLY A 35 -4.37 11.37 -0.27
C GLY A 35 -3.13 11.40 0.60
N GLN A 36 -3.31 11.17 1.89
CA GLN A 36 -2.25 11.17 2.89
C GLN A 36 -2.22 9.82 3.63
N ILE A 37 -1.03 9.36 4.02
CA ILE A 37 -0.90 8.16 4.88
C ILE A 37 -1.41 8.50 6.27
N VAL A 38 -2.37 7.72 6.78
CA VAL A 38 -2.96 7.89 8.14
C VAL A 38 -2.66 6.72 9.07
N ASP A 39 -2.16 5.60 8.54
CA ASP A 39 -1.70 4.46 9.32
C ASP A 39 -0.67 3.68 8.51
N ALA A 40 0.28 3.05 9.20
CA ALA A 40 1.32 2.23 8.61
C ALA A 40 1.79 1.14 9.59
N TRP A 41 1.83 -0.11 9.14
CA TRP A 41 2.33 -1.24 9.91
C TRP A 41 2.97 -2.28 8.98
N TRP A 42 3.79 -3.17 9.53
CA TRP A 42 4.48 -4.17 8.73
C TRP A 42 4.61 -5.49 9.48
N GLU A 43 4.82 -6.56 8.73
CA GLU A 43 5.08 -7.90 9.23
C GLU A 43 6.21 -8.57 8.42
N PRO A 44 6.94 -9.55 8.97
CA PRO A 44 7.93 -10.31 8.21
C PRO A 44 7.32 -10.89 6.92
N ALA A 45 7.97 -10.67 5.77
CA ALA A 45 7.49 -11.21 4.52
C ALA A 45 7.78 -12.71 4.45
N VAL A 46 6.83 -13.50 3.96
CA VAL A 46 7.08 -14.92 3.66
C VAL A 46 7.85 -15.01 2.35
N VAL A 47 9.09 -15.49 2.42
CA VAL A 47 9.95 -15.76 1.27
C VAL A 47 10.11 -17.26 1.07
N VAL A 48 10.31 -17.66 -0.18
CA VAL A 48 10.57 -19.05 -0.52
C VAL A 48 12.07 -19.29 -0.55
N ARG A 49 12.52 -20.36 0.12
CA ARG A 49 13.91 -20.80 0.07
C ARG A 49 13.99 -22.18 -0.58
N GLU A 50 14.92 -22.33 -1.51
CA GLU A 50 15.24 -23.62 -2.10
C GLU A 50 16.14 -24.41 -1.13
N MET A 51 15.69 -25.61 -0.79
CA MET A 51 16.40 -26.59 0.03
C MET A 51 16.57 -27.90 -0.78
N PRO A 52 17.50 -28.79 -0.38
CA PRO A 52 17.73 -30.05 -1.10
C PRO A 52 16.48 -30.94 -1.29
N ASP A 53 15.47 -30.78 -0.43
CA ASP A 53 14.21 -31.54 -0.40
C ASP A 53 13.00 -30.78 -0.95
N GLY A 54 13.17 -29.53 -1.40
CA GLY A 54 12.12 -28.75 -2.05
C GLY A 54 12.13 -27.26 -1.73
N ILE A 55 11.02 -26.60 -2.06
CA ILE A 55 10.82 -25.17 -1.80
C ILE A 55 10.02 -25.03 -0.51
N VAL A 56 10.61 -24.38 0.49
CA VAL A 56 10.00 -24.21 1.82
C VAL A 56 9.74 -22.71 2.07
N PRO A 57 8.53 -22.32 2.51
CA PRO A 57 8.26 -20.94 2.93
C PRO A 57 8.91 -20.64 4.28
N HIS A 58 9.45 -19.44 4.44
CA HIS A 58 10.09 -18.96 5.66
C HIS A 58 9.83 -17.46 5.85
N GLU A 59 9.65 -17.02 7.09
CA GLU A 59 9.51 -15.59 7.43
C GLU A 59 10.87 -14.88 7.28
N SER A 60 10.94 -13.80 6.52
CA SER A 60 12.21 -13.11 6.27
C SER A 60 12.58 -12.17 7.42
N ASP A 61 13.83 -12.23 7.87
CA ASP A 61 14.40 -11.27 8.82
C ASP A 61 14.82 -9.94 8.16
N THR A 62 14.77 -9.88 6.82
CA THR A 62 15.33 -8.75 6.04
C THR A 62 14.30 -8.07 5.14
N HIS A 63 13.19 -8.74 4.86
CA HIS A 63 12.12 -8.26 3.99
C HIS A 63 10.78 -8.34 4.71
N PHE A 64 9.95 -7.34 4.51
CA PHE A 64 8.70 -7.15 5.23
C PHE A 64 7.58 -6.83 4.27
N ASP A 65 6.37 -7.29 4.57
CA ASP A 65 5.18 -6.81 3.91
C ASP A 65 4.70 -5.56 4.65
N LEU A 66 4.80 -4.42 3.97
CA LEU A 66 4.39 -3.13 4.51
C LEU A 66 2.94 -2.84 4.11
N TYR A 67 2.13 -2.45 5.09
CA TYR A 67 0.76 -2.02 4.89
C TYR A 67 0.66 -0.54 5.21
N VAL A 68 0.08 0.23 4.29
CA VAL A 68 -0.15 1.66 4.48
C VAL A 68 -1.59 2.00 4.15
N THR A 69 -2.24 2.76 5.04
CA THR A 69 -3.60 3.24 4.83
C THR A 69 -3.56 4.69 4.36
N VAL A 70 -4.08 4.91 3.16
CA VAL A 70 -4.14 6.23 2.51
C VAL A 70 -5.56 6.78 2.64
N ARG A 71 -5.69 7.93 3.29
CA ARG A 71 -6.96 8.67 3.40
C ARG A 71 -7.04 9.74 2.33
N GLY A 72 -8.12 9.73 1.56
CA GLY A 72 -8.25 10.65 0.43
C GLY A 72 -9.68 10.91 -0.04
N PRO A 73 -9.86 11.93 -0.89
CA PRO A 73 -11.14 12.16 -1.56
C PRO A 73 -11.40 11.04 -2.58
N ALA A 74 -12.62 10.52 -2.56
CA ALA A 74 -13.02 9.48 -3.49
C ALA A 74 -14.49 9.64 -3.87
N ARG A 75 -14.83 9.16 -5.06
CA ARG A 75 -16.19 8.90 -5.48
C ARG A 75 -16.46 7.40 -5.35
N VAL A 76 -17.44 7.06 -4.54
CA VAL A 76 -17.95 5.69 -4.42
C VAL A 76 -19.20 5.56 -5.27
N SER A 77 -19.28 4.49 -6.05
CA SER A 77 -20.44 4.17 -6.88
C SER A 77 -20.69 2.66 -6.88
N PRO A 78 -21.86 2.19 -7.34
CA PRO A 78 -22.13 0.75 -7.47
C PRO A 78 -21.10 0.00 -8.33
N ASN A 79 -20.45 0.70 -9.27
CA ASN A 79 -19.51 0.11 -10.22
C ASN A 79 -18.05 0.16 -9.73
N GLY A 80 -17.78 0.78 -8.57
CA GLY A 80 -16.45 0.84 -7.99
C GLY A 80 -16.12 2.17 -7.31
N VAL A 81 -14.87 2.25 -6.88
CA VAL A 81 -14.29 3.38 -6.16
C VAL A 81 -13.29 4.11 -7.05
N THR A 82 -13.36 5.44 -7.07
CA THR A 82 -12.43 6.27 -7.80
C THR A 82 -11.81 7.29 -6.85
N MET A 83 -10.51 7.20 -6.60
CA MET A 83 -9.74 8.17 -5.82
C MET A 83 -9.10 9.18 -6.77
N SER A 84 -9.46 10.46 -6.64
CA SER A 84 -8.94 11.54 -7.48
C SER A 84 -8.99 11.28 -8.99
N GLY A 85 -10.02 10.58 -9.49
CA GLY A 85 -10.18 10.23 -10.91
C GLY A 85 -9.51 8.91 -11.33
N ILE A 86 -8.80 8.24 -10.43
CA ILE A 86 -8.17 6.93 -10.67
C ILE A 86 -9.02 5.83 -10.07
N GLU A 87 -9.40 4.86 -10.89
CA GLU A 87 -10.14 3.68 -10.41
C GLU A 87 -9.23 2.79 -9.55
N VAL A 88 -9.67 2.53 -8.33
CA VAL A 88 -8.99 1.67 -7.36
C VAL A 88 -9.89 0.49 -7.00
N LYS A 89 -9.29 -0.70 -6.87
CA LYS A 89 -10.00 -1.97 -6.64
C LYS A 89 -9.14 -2.87 -5.76
N VAL A 90 -9.78 -3.61 -4.86
CA VAL A 90 -9.10 -4.67 -4.09
C VAL A 90 -8.49 -5.69 -5.07
N GLY A 91 -7.24 -6.10 -4.81
CA GLY A 91 -6.45 -6.98 -5.66
C GLY A 91 -5.73 -6.28 -6.82
N ARG A 92 -5.97 -4.98 -7.05
CA ARG A 92 -5.25 -4.21 -8.07
C ARG A 92 -3.95 -3.64 -7.52
N SER A 93 -2.85 -3.85 -8.24
CA SER A 93 -1.56 -3.23 -7.98
C SER A 93 -1.39 -1.97 -8.84
N ASN A 94 -0.97 -0.87 -8.22
CA ASN A 94 -0.59 0.36 -8.88
C ASN A 94 0.76 0.84 -8.34
N GLN A 95 1.42 1.75 -9.08
CA GLN A 95 2.63 2.41 -8.63
C GLN A 95 2.26 3.71 -7.91
N TYR A 96 2.72 3.84 -6.67
CA TYR A 96 2.52 5.01 -5.83
C TYR A 96 3.87 5.64 -5.48
N LYS A 97 3.85 6.92 -5.14
CA LYS A 97 5.03 7.65 -4.69
C LYS A 97 4.68 8.71 -3.66
N GLY A 98 5.63 8.96 -2.77
CA GLY A 98 5.70 10.15 -1.93
C GLY A 98 6.83 11.07 -2.37
N ALA A 99 7.26 11.96 -1.47
CA ALA A 99 8.36 12.87 -1.75
C ALA A 99 9.71 12.15 -1.95
N PHE A 100 9.95 11.08 -1.17
CA PHE A 100 11.25 10.39 -1.11
C PHE A 100 11.17 8.88 -1.37
N TRP A 101 10.00 8.37 -1.76
CA TRP A 101 9.80 6.94 -1.98
C TRP A 101 8.88 6.71 -3.19
N ALA A 102 9.05 5.56 -3.82
CA ALA A 102 8.13 5.03 -4.83
C ALA A 102 8.03 3.52 -4.66
N ALA A 103 6.82 2.98 -4.76
CA ALA A 103 6.56 1.57 -4.53
C ALA A 103 5.36 1.07 -5.34
N THR A 104 5.35 -0.23 -5.64
CA THR A 104 4.16 -0.89 -6.19
C THR A 104 3.34 -1.45 -5.03
N GLY A 105 2.12 -0.93 -4.84
CA GLY A 105 1.22 -1.35 -3.78
C GLY A 105 -0.03 -2.01 -4.33
N THR A 106 -0.44 -3.12 -3.72
CA THR A 106 -1.71 -3.79 -4.02
C THR A 106 -2.77 -3.34 -3.03
N THR A 107 -3.92 -2.90 -3.53
CA THR A 107 -5.04 -2.54 -2.65
C THR A 107 -5.59 -3.81 -2.00
N VAL A 108 -5.62 -3.87 -0.67
CA VAL A 108 -6.10 -5.04 0.09
C VAL A 108 -7.40 -4.77 0.84
N ALA A 109 -7.70 -3.51 1.17
CA ALA A 109 -8.92 -3.14 1.88
C ALA A 109 -9.35 -1.70 1.57
N PHE A 110 -10.64 -1.43 1.81
CA PHE A 110 -11.20 -0.09 1.88
C PHE A 110 -12.00 0.04 3.18
N ASP A 111 -11.90 1.21 3.81
CA ASP A 111 -12.96 1.73 4.66
C ASP A 111 -13.62 2.90 3.93
N LEU A 112 -14.91 2.73 3.61
CA LEU A 112 -15.68 3.72 2.85
C LEU A 112 -16.30 4.80 3.75
N ASN A 113 -16.33 4.58 5.07
CA ASN A 113 -16.89 5.50 6.05
C ASN A 113 -15.96 5.64 7.27
N PRO A 114 -14.69 6.01 7.08
CA PRO A 114 -13.76 6.14 8.19
C PRO A 114 -14.18 7.29 9.12
N PRO A 115 -13.90 7.20 10.43
CA PRO A 115 -14.22 8.26 11.38
C PRO A 115 -13.53 9.58 11.01
N GLU A 116 -14.10 10.72 11.41
CA GLU A 116 -13.42 12.01 11.29
C GLU A 116 -12.17 12.00 12.19
N ARG A 117 -11.02 12.40 11.62
CA ARG A 117 -9.72 12.52 12.27
C ARG A 117 -9.14 13.88 11.94
#